data_AF-A0A2V2U1V8-F1
#
_entry.id   AF-A0A2V2U1V8-F1
#
_cell.length_a   1.000
_cell.length_b   1.000
_cell.length_c   1.000
_cell.angle_alpha   90.00
_cell.angle_beta   90.00
_cell.angle_gamma   90.00
#
_symmetry.space_group_name_H-M   'P 1'
#
loop_
_entity.id
_entity.type
_entity.pdbx_description
1 polymer ?
#
loop_
_entity_poly.entity_id
_entity_poly.type
_entity_poly.pdbx_seq_one_letter_code
_entity_poly.pdbx_strand_id
1 'polypeptide(L)'
;MLERSQIAEAFFRKYAPNNYEALSAGTEPVGNLNPLAIEAMKEVGKDISKQRPRIITEDMIRQSNARLNMGCIQRESCPTLFIHNVSDWSSRIY
;
A
#
# COMPACT_ATOMS: atom_id res chain seq x y z
N MET A 1 -6.42 0.59 -5.74
CA MET A 1 -5.35 1.30 -4.99
C MET A 1 -4.71 0.35 -3.99
N LEU A 2 -5.56 -0.26 -3.18
CA LEU A 2 -5.16 -1.25 -2.19
C LEU A 2 -4.27 -2.35 -2.81
N GLU A 3 -4.59 -2.83 -4.01
CA GLU A 3 -3.82 -3.86 -4.71
C GLU A 3 -2.38 -3.45 -4.94
N ARG A 4 -2.15 -2.22 -5.44
CA ARG A 4 -0.81 -1.70 -5.70
C ARG A 4 0.00 -1.60 -4.41
N SER A 5 -0.63 -1.10 -3.34
CA SER A 5 0.03 -1.00 -2.03
C SER A 5 0.32 -2.37 -1.40
N GLN A 6 -0.52 -3.38 -1.63
CA GLN A 6 -0.35 -4.75 -1.13
C GLN A 6 0.76 -5.47 -1.89
N ILE A 7 0.85 -5.26 -3.21
CA ILE A 7 1.98 -5.69 -4.05
C ILE A 7 3.28 -5.03 -3.56
N ALA A 8 3.27 -3.72 -3.33
CA ALA A 8 4.43 -3.00 -2.82
C ALA A 8 4.87 -3.51 -1.43
N GLU A 9 3.93 -3.74 -0.51
CA GLU A 9 4.20 -4.34 0.80
C GLU A 9 4.87 -5.72 0.67
N ALA A 10 4.36 -6.58 -0.23
CA ALA A 10 4.91 -7.91 -0.46
C ALA A 10 6.36 -7.87 -0.98
N PHE A 11 6.66 -6.96 -1.91
CA PHE A 11 8.02 -6.77 -2.40
C PHE A 11 8.93 -6.15 -1.34
N PHE A 12 8.44 -5.16 -0.59
CA PHE A 12 9.22 -4.56 0.49
C PHE A 12 9.64 -5.61 1.51
N ARG A 13 8.72 -6.45 1.99
CA ARG A 13 9.06 -7.55 2.92
C ARG A 13 10.05 -8.56 2.35
N LYS A 14 10.16 -8.70 1.03
CA LYS A 14 11.13 -9.59 0.39
C LYS A 14 12.54 -9.00 0.40
N TYR A 15 12.66 -7.70 0.17
CA TYR A 15 13.94 -7.05 -0.13
C TYR A 15 14.46 -6.15 1.00
N ALA A 16 13.60 -5.76 1.94
CA ALA A 16 13.98 -4.89 3.05
C ALA A 16 14.80 -5.66 4.10
N PRO A 17 15.75 -4.98 4.77
CA PRO A 17 16.45 -5.56 5.92
C PRO A 17 15.50 -5.86 7.08
N ASN A 18 15.89 -6.78 7.97
CA ASN A 18 15.04 -7.31 9.05
C ASN A 18 14.53 -6.26 10.06
N ASN A 19 15.13 -5.07 10.12
CA ASN A 19 14.72 -3.98 11.02
C ASN A 19 13.69 -3.03 10.40
N TYR A 20 13.20 -3.33 9.20
CA TYR A 20 12.16 -2.55 8.53
C TYR A 20 10.90 -3.39 8.33
N GLU A 21 9.76 -2.73 8.53
CA GLU A 21 8.45 -3.31 8.27
C GLU A 21 7.66 -2.41 7.31
N ALA A 22 6.75 -3.04 6.55
CA ALA A 22 5.80 -2.35 5.71
C ALA A 22 4.37 -2.72 6.06
N LEU A 23 3.52 -1.70 5.99
CA LEU A 23 2.08 -1.77 6.15
C LEU A 23 1.44 -1.09 4.94
N SER A 24 0.42 -1.72 4.37
CA SER A 24 -0.45 -1.13 3.36
C SER A 24 -1.85 -0.91 3.90
N ALA A 25 -2.49 0.16 3.43
CA ALA A 25 -3.87 0.51 3.76
C ALA A 25 -4.51 1.32 2.63
N GLY A 26 -5.83 1.21 2.52
CA GLY A 26 -6.65 2.02 1.61
C GLY A 26 -7.54 3.00 2.38
N THR A 27 -8.10 3.98 1.67
CA THR A 27 -9.09 4.93 2.22
C THR A 27 -10.50 4.36 2.26
N GLU A 28 -10.79 3.34 1.45
CA GLU A 28 -12.10 2.72 1.35
C GLU A 28 -12.05 1.25 1.80
N PRO A 29 -13.15 0.73 2.40
CA PRO A 29 -13.23 -0.66 2.80
C PRO A 29 -13.31 -1.54 1.55
N VAL A 30 -12.43 -2.53 1.50
CA VAL A 30 -12.45 -3.56 0.45
C VAL A 30 -12.55 -4.92 1.13
N GLY A 31 -13.51 -5.74 0.71
CA GLY A 31 -13.78 -7.02 1.35
C GLY A 31 -12.70 -8.08 1.09
N ASN A 32 -12.18 -8.13 -0.14
CA ASN A 32 -11.16 -9.11 -0.54
C ASN A 32 -10.13 -8.46 -1.46
N LEU A 33 -8.92 -9.03 -1.48
CA LEU A 33 -7.89 -8.62 -2.42
C LEU A 33 -8.29 -9.03 -3.85
N ASN A 34 -7.92 -8.21 -4.83
CA ASN A 34 -8.20 -8.50 -6.23
C ASN A 34 -7.54 -9.84 -6.64
N PRO A 35 -8.30 -10.83 -7.14
CA PRO A 35 -7.76 -12.12 -7.58
C PRO A 35 -6.65 -12.00 -8.62
N LEU A 36 -6.73 -11.02 -9.53
CA LEU A 36 -5.71 -10.79 -10.55
C LEU A 36 -4.38 -10.33 -9.94
N ALA A 37 -4.42 -9.58 -8.84
CA ALA A 37 -3.21 -9.19 -8.12
C ALA A 37 -2.57 -10.39 -7.42
N ILE A 38 -3.39 -11.32 -6.91
CA ILE A 38 -2.92 -12.58 -6.33
C ILE A 38 -2.24 -13.44 -7.41
N GLU A 39 -2.88 -13.58 -8.57
CA GLU A 39 -2.36 -14.33 -9.71
C GLU A 39 -1.03 -13.75 -10.21
N ALA A 40 -0.98 -12.44 -10.48
CA ALA A 40 0.23 -11.77 -10.92
C ALA A 40 1.40 -11.92 -9.92
N MET A 41 1.12 -11.85 -8.61
CA MET A 41 2.18 -12.06 -7.61
C MET A 41 2.64 -13.52 -7.53
N LYS A 42 1.74 -14.49 -7.78
CA LYS A 42 2.10 -15.90 -7.84
C LYS A 42 3.04 -16.20 -9.00
N GLU A 43 2.87 -15.53 -10.15
CA GLU A 43 3.79 -15.66 -11.30
C GLU A 43 5.24 -15.31 -10.92
N VAL A 44 5.44 -14.37 -10.01
CA VAL A 44 6.76 -13.96 -9.50
C VAL A 44 7.15 -14.66 -8.18
N GLY A 45 6.46 -15.75 -7.83
CA GLY A 45 6.76 -16.59 -6.67
C GLY A 45 6.37 -15.98 -5.32
N LYS A 46 5.36 -15.11 -5.28
CA LYS A 46 4.86 -14.47 -4.07
C LYS A 46 3.36 -14.67 -3.91
N ASP A 47 2.96 -15.30 -2.82
CA ASP A 47 1.55 -15.45 -2.50
C ASP A 47 1.07 -14.33 -1.56
N ILE A 48 0.25 -13.42 -2.09
CA ILE A 48 -0.38 -12.34 -1.33
C ILE A 48 -1.81 -12.69 -0.87
N SER A 49 -2.30 -13.92 -1.11
CA SER A 49 -3.67 -14.32 -0.78
C SER A 49 -4.04 -14.22 0.71
N LYS A 50 -3.03 -14.26 1.59
CA LYS A 50 -3.20 -14.11 3.04
C LYS A 50 -3.18 -12.67 3.52
N GLN A 51 -2.84 -11.71 2.65
CA GLN A 51 -2.89 -10.30 3.01
C GLN A 51 -4.35 -9.85 3.15
N ARG A 52 -4.61 -9.03 4.17
CA ARG A 52 -5.94 -8.48 4.42
C ARG A 52 -5.97 -6.99 4.13
N PRO A 53 -6.97 -6.52 3.35
CA PRO A 53 -7.32 -5.11 3.26
C PRO A 53 -7.42 -4.44 4.64
N ARG A 54 -6.85 -3.25 4.78
CA ARG A 54 -6.95 -2.43 6.00
C ARG A 54 -7.38 -1.02 5.63
N ILE A 55 -8.18 -0.42 6.49
CA ILE A 55 -8.49 1.01 6.43
C ILE A 55 -7.31 1.78 7.01
N ILE A 56 -6.94 2.87 6.34
CA ILE A 56 -5.90 3.78 6.83
C ILE A 56 -6.38 4.49 8.10
N THR A 57 -5.54 4.52 9.13
CA THR A 57 -5.81 5.22 10.39
C THR A 57 -4.75 6.29 10.64
N GLU A 58 -5.08 7.29 11.45
CA GLU A 58 -4.12 8.32 11.85
C GLU A 58 -2.91 7.73 12.59
N ASP A 59 -3.11 6.71 13.41
CA ASP A 59 -2.03 6.05 14.15
C ASP A 59 -1.03 5.38 13.22
N MET A 60 -1.50 4.65 12.20
CA MET A 60 -0.64 4.05 11.18
C MET A 60 0.21 5.12 10.50
N ILE A 61 -0.41 6.25 10.18
CA ILE A 61 0.27 7.38 9.57
C ILE A 61 1.33 7.95 10.53
N ARG A 62 0.96 8.32 11.76
CA ARG A 62 1.85 8.98 12.73
C ARG A 62 3.06 8.11 13.09
N GLN A 63 2.85 6.80 13.23
CA GLN A 63 3.91 5.84 13.59
C GLN A 63 4.84 5.48 12.44
N SER A 64 4.44 5.72 11.18
CA SER A 64 5.27 5.40 10.02
C SER A 64 6.40 6.42 9.82
N ASN A 65 7.64 5.93 9.71
CA ASN A 65 8.81 6.77 9.41
C ASN A 65 8.83 7.29 7.97
N ALA A 66 8.26 6.51 7.03
CA ALA A 66 8.15 6.86 5.62
C ALA A 66 6.75 6.50 5.11
N ARG A 67 6.22 7.30 4.20
CA ARG A 67 4.84 7.18 3.70
C ARG A 67 4.86 7.27 2.17
N LEU A 68 4.29 6.27 1.50
CA LEU A 68 4.21 6.19 0.05
C LEU A 68 2.75 6.26 -0.39
N ASN A 69 2.41 7.25 -1.20
CA ASN A 69 1.11 7.35 -1.84
C ASN A 69 1.22 6.72 -3.25
N MET A 70 0.30 5.82 -3.60
CA MET A 70 0.27 5.14 -4.91
C MET A 70 -0.93 5.59 -5.78
N GLY A 71 -1.30 6.86 -5.68
CA GLY A 71 -2.37 7.49 -6.46
C GLY A 71 -3.70 7.68 -5.72
N CYS A 72 -3.69 7.86 -4.40
CA CYS A 72 -4.83 8.36 -3.64
C CYS A 72 -5.00 9.85 -3.93
N ILE A 73 -5.91 10.17 -4.86
CA ILE A 73 -6.13 11.52 -5.37
C ILE A 73 -7.34 12.21 -4.72
N GLN A 74 -8.11 11.53 -3.85
CA GLN A 74 -9.18 12.20 -3.10
C GLN A 74 -8.56 13.18 -2.09
N ARG A 75 -8.38 14.41 -2.56
CA ARG A 75 -7.83 15.55 -1.84
C ARG A 75 -8.70 15.91 -0.64
N GLU A 76 -9.99 15.57 -0.69
CA GLU A 76 -10.96 15.89 0.35
C GLU A 76 -11.00 14.88 1.50
N SER A 77 -10.46 13.65 1.34
CA SER A 77 -10.59 12.59 2.36
C SER A 77 -9.28 11.99 2.84
N CYS A 78 -8.14 12.29 2.20
CA CYS A 78 -6.88 11.63 2.52
C CYS A 78 -5.99 12.49 3.45
N PRO A 79 -5.90 12.18 4.76
CA PRO A 79 -5.07 12.93 5.72
C PRO A 79 -3.57 12.86 5.40
N THR A 80 -3.15 12.01 4.45
CA THR A 80 -1.74 11.89 4.03
C THR A 80 -1.23 13.06 3.22
N LEU A 81 -2.10 13.88 2.61
CA LEU A 81 -1.69 14.99 1.75
C LEU A 81 -1.10 16.18 2.50
N PHE A 82 -1.34 16.29 3.81
CA PHE A 82 -0.83 17.37 4.65
C PHE A 82 0.44 16.99 5.42
N ILE A 83 1.09 15.90 5.01
CA ILE A 83 2.18 15.29 5.77
C ILE A 83 3.50 15.51 5.05
N HIS A 84 4.49 16.01 5.78
CA HIS A 84 5.85 16.11 5.30
C HIS A 84 6.41 14.71 4.96
N ASN A 85 7.20 14.60 3.88
CA ASN A 85 7.89 13.39 3.42
C ASN A 85 6.99 12.26 2.86
N VAL A 86 5.97 12.61 2.08
CA VAL A 86 5.22 11.63 1.28
C VAL A 86 5.80 11.56 -0.13
N SER A 87 6.21 10.37 -0.58
CA SER A 87 6.52 10.17 -2.01
C SER A 87 5.27 9.70 -2.75
N ASP A 88 4.93 10.36 -3.85
CA ASP A 88 3.81 9.98 -4.71
C ASP A 88 4.30 9.19 -5.93
N TRP A 89 3.77 7.97 -6.07
CA TRP A 89 4.03 7.03 -7.17
C TRP A 89 2.76 6.86 -8.03
N SER A 90 1.98 7.94 -8.21
CA SER A 90 0.84 7.89 -9.11
C SER A 90 1.33 7.63 -10.55
N SER A 91 0.94 6.49 -11.11
CA SER A 91 1.25 6.15 -12.49
C SER A 91 0.41 7.03 -13.43
N ARG A 92 0.95 8.18 -13.86
CA ARG A 92 0.50 8.82 -15.09
C ARG A 92 1.09 8.04 -16.26
N ILE A 93 0.30 7.12 -16.80
CA ILE A 93 0.59 6.54 -18.11
C ILE A 93 0.04 7.57 -19.12
N TYR A 94 0.93 8.13 -19.95
CA TYR A 94 0.56 8.91 -21.13
C TYR A 94 0.19 7.96 -22.27
#